data_AF-A0A6M3LBZ1-F1
#
_entry.id   AF-A0A6M3LBZ1-F1
#
_cell.length_a   1.000
_cell.length_b   1.000
_cell.length_c   1.000
_cell.angle_alpha   90.00
_cell.angle_beta   90.00
_cell.angle_gamma   90.00
#
_symmetry.space_group_name_H-M   'P 1'
#
loop_
_entity.id
_entity.type
_entity.pdbx_description
1 polymer ?
#
loop_
_entity_poly.entity_id
_entity_poly.type
_entity_poly.pdbx_seq_one_letter_code
_entity_poly.pdbx_strand_id
1 'polypeptide(L)'
;MLYTTFAKAKEDNACTGSYKKMAKYLGGVRKYGEDKPIPLDEVLKVCGLQDAIWSLGCTTEPSEDILIEFACRCAEHVLHIFEDKYPDDKRPRQAIEAAKLCITDKSTTAWAAAGTAAWAARTAAWAARTAAGAAWAAETEWQSQTLLELIGGK
;
A
#
# COMPACT_ATOMS: atom_id res chain seq x y z
N MET A 1 0.05 -11.04 11.74
CA MET A 1 0.06 -9.67 12.31
C MET A 1 1.40 -8.98 12.02
N LEU A 2 1.38 -7.78 11.43
CA LEU A 2 2.58 -6.97 11.15
C LEU A 2 2.76 -5.86 12.19
N TYR A 3 4.02 -5.52 12.47
CA TYR A 3 4.37 -4.43 13.39
C TYR A 3 5.40 -3.46 12.79
N THR A 4 5.44 -2.24 13.30
CA THR A 4 6.54 -1.29 13.14
C THR A 4 7.03 -0.83 14.52
N THR A 5 8.00 0.08 14.57
CA THR A 5 8.47 0.69 15.82
C THR A 5 8.74 2.18 15.61
N PHE A 6 8.87 2.96 16.68
CA PHE A 6 9.30 4.36 16.54
C PHE A 6 10.72 4.46 15.99
N ALA A 7 11.61 3.50 16.29
CA ALA A 7 12.94 3.45 15.73
C ALA A 7 12.92 3.24 14.21
N LYS A 8 12.20 2.22 13.71
CA LYS A 8 12.05 1.94 12.28
C LYS A 8 11.36 3.08 11.53
N ALA A 9 10.27 3.61 12.10
CA ALA A 9 9.58 4.75 11.51
C ALA A 9 10.51 5.97 11.39
N LYS A 10 11.42 6.19 12.35
CA LYS A 10 12.39 7.29 12.29
C LYS A 10 13.48 7.03 11.26
N GLU A 11 14.00 5.81 11.18
CA GLU A 11 14.98 5.39 10.18
C GLU A 11 14.46 5.60 8.75
N ASP A 12 13.20 5.25 8.51
CA ASP A 12 12.51 5.41 7.23
C ASP A 12 11.89 6.81 7.02
N ASN A 13 12.31 7.80 7.83
CA ASN A 13 11.89 9.20 7.71
C ASN A 13 10.37 9.39 7.70
N ALA A 14 9.65 8.65 8.56
CA ALA A 14 8.21 8.81 8.72
C ALA A 14 7.84 10.26 9.00
N CYS A 15 6.69 10.67 8.46
CA CYS A 15 6.18 12.03 8.59
C CYS A 15 6.16 12.47 10.07
N THR A 16 6.78 13.62 10.36
CA THR A 16 6.84 14.19 11.71
C THR A 16 5.46 14.36 12.34
N GLY A 17 4.43 14.66 11.54
CA GLY A 17 3.04 14.79 11.99
C GLY A 17 2.49 13.47 12.53
N SER A 18 2.54 12.42 11.73
CA SER A 18 2.06 11.07 12.06
C SER A 18 2.86 10.44 13.20
N TYR A 19 4.19 10.62 13.21
CA TYR A 19 5.06 10.20 14.30
C TYR A 19 4.64 10.81 15.64
N LYS A 20 4.44 12.15 15.68
CA LYS A 20 4.00 12.85 16.89
C LYS A 20 2.58 12.45 17.30
N LYS A 21 1.68 12.24 16.34
CA LYS A 21 0.31 11.78 16.58
C LYS A 21 0.32 10.42 17.29
N MET A 22 1.09 9.47 16.76
CA MET A 22 1.21 8.13 17.35
C MET A 22 1.93 8.16 18.71
N ALA A 23 2.98 8.96 18.84
CA ALA A 23 3.66 9.16 20.11
C ALA A 23 2.71 9.71 21.18
N LYS A 24 1.87 10.70 20.85
CA LYS A 24 0.88 11.25 21.79
C LYS A 24 -0.14 10.17 22.20
N TYR A 25 -0.64 9.40 21.23
CA TYR A 25 -1.60 8.33 21.48
C TYR A 25 -1.06 7.26 22.44
N LEU A 26 0.21 6.86 22.28
CA LEU A 26 0.87 5.84 23.11
C LEU A 26 1.47 6.39 24.43
N GLY A 27 1.25 7.66 24.76
CA GLY A 27 1.74 8.28 26.01
C GLY A 27 3.20 8.74 25.97
N GLY A 28 3.76 8.94 24.78
CA GLY A 28 5.09 9.47 24.50
C GLY A 28 6.13 8.38 24.26
N VAL A 29 7.05 8.62 23.30
CA VAL A 29 8.07 7.63 22.88
C VAL A 29 8.93 7.16 24.05
N ARG A 30 9.35 8.07 24.95
CA ARG A 30 10.17 7.71 26.12
C ARG A 30 9.46 6.75 27.09
N LYS A 31 8.14 6.93 27.26
CA LYS A 31 7.34 6.09 28.17
C LYS A 31 6.97 4.77 27.51
N TYR A 32 6.60 4.83 26.23
CA TYR A 32 6.24 3.66 25.46
C TYR A 32 7.46 2.77 25.20
N GLY A 33 8.58 3.34 24.74
CA GLY A 33 9.80 2.66 24.31
C GLY A 33 9.94 2.71 22.79
N GLU A 34 11.13 3.05 22.27
CA GLU A 34 11.30 3.29 20.83
C GLU A 34 11.27 2.02 19.98
N ASP A 35 11.68 0.89 20.54
CA ASP A 35 11.69 -0.43 19.90
C ASP A 35 10.44 -1.27 20.19
N LYS A 36 9.47 -0.74 20.95
CA LYS A 36 8.27 -1.52 21.25
C LYS A 36 7.42 -1.71 19.99
N PRO A 37 6.93 -2.94 19.73
CA PRO A 37 6.12 -3.22 18.55
C PRO A 37 4.82 -2.43 18.55
N ILE A 38 4.56 -1.77 17.43
CA ILE A 38 3.33 -1.03 17.14
C ILE A 38 2.58 -1.80 16.04
N PRO A 39 1.41 -2.40 16.33
CA PRO A 39 0.59 -3.09 15.34
C PRO A 39 0.15 -2.16 14.19
N LEU A 40 0.19 -2.64 12.94
CA LEU A 40 -0.18 -1.82 11.78
C LEU A 40 -1.68 -1.48 11.71
N ASP A 41 -2.55 -2.29 12.29
CA ASP A 41 -3.97 -1.97 12.44
C ASP A 41 -4.19 -0.77 13.38
N GLU A 42 -3.37 -0.66 14.43
CA GLU A 42 -3.36 0.51 15.30
C GLU A 42 -2.79 1.74 14.58
N VAL A 43 -1.77 1.59 13.72
CA VAL A 43 -1.29 2.69 12.85
C VAL A 43 -2.40 3.15 11.90
N LEU A 44 -3.12 2.22 11.26
CA LEU A 44 -4.26 2.53 10.39
C LEU A 44 -5.34 3.31 11.13
N LYS A 45 -5.71 2.86 12.33
CA LYS A 45 -6.71 3.51 13.18
C LYS A 45 -6.27 4.91 13.65
N VAL A 46 -5.02 5.08 14.05
CA VAL A 46 -4.53 6.32 14.68
C VAL A 46 -4.06 7.32 13.64
N CYS A 47 -3.23 6.90 12.69
CA CYS A 47 -2.59 7.78 11.72
C CYS A 47 -3.42 7.89 10.43
N GLY A 48 -4.03 6.78 10.00
CA GLY A 48 -4.87 6.71 8.80
C GLY A 48 -4.24 5.83 7.71
N LEU A 49 -5.00 5.63 6.63
CA LEU A 49 -4.65 4.74 5.53
C LEU A 49 -3.28 5.03 4.92
N GLN A 50 -3.00 6.29 4.59
CA GLN A 50 -1.77 6.67 3.91
C GLN A 50 -0.52 6.36 4.75
N ASP A 51 -0.58 6.60 6.05
CA ASP A 51 0.51 6.28 6.98
C ASP A 51 0.65 4.77 7.19
N ALA A 52 -0.46 4.02 7.24
CA ALA A 52 -0.41 2.57 7.35
C ALA A 52 0.21 1.92 6.10
N ILE A 53 -0.13 2.41 4.91
CA ILE A 53 0.51 1.98 3.64
C ILE A 53 2.01 2.29 3.67
N TRP A 54 2.39 3.50 4.08
CA TRP A 54 3.80 3.87 4.20
C TRP A 54 4.54 2.93 5.17
N SER A 55 3.93 2.64 6.32
CA SER A 55 4.54 1.80 7.35
C SER A 55 4.74 0.34 6.92
N LEU A 56 4.14 -0.14 5.83
CA LEU A 56 4.51 -1.43 5.24
C LEU A 56 6.00 -1.46 4.86
N GLY A 57 6.58 -0.34 4.41
CA GLY A 57 8.02 -0.27 4.08
C GLY A 57 8.96 -0.43 5.29
N CYS A 58 8.46 -0.17 6.50
CA CYS A 58 9.26 -0.16 7.73
C CYS A 58 8.74 -1.12 8.81
N THR A 59 8.19 -2.26 8.38
CA THR A 59 7.72 -3.31 9.28
C THR A 59 8.88 -4.09 9.90
N THR A 60 8.65 -4.72 11.06
CA THR A 60 9.59 -5.67 11.67
C THR A 60 9.65 -6.99 10.91
N GLU A 61 8.51 -7.42 10.36
CA GLU A 61 8.38 -8.60 9.50
C GLU A 61 8.43 -8.21 8.01
N PRO A 62 8.75 -9.13 7.09
CA PRO A 62 8.56 -8.92 5.66
C PRO A 62 7.08 -8.63 5.32
N SER A 63 6.84 -7.64 4.47
CA SER A 63 5.51 -7.12 4.15
C SER A 63 5.32 -6.83 2.67
N GLU A 64 6.34 -7.11 1.84
CA GLU A 64 6.36 -6.78 0.41
C GLU A 64 5.21 -7.47 -0.32
N ASP A 65 4.90 -8.72 0.05
CA ASP A 65 3.77 -9.46 -0.50
C ASP A 65 2.43 -8.81 -0.17
N ILE A 66 2.29 -8.29 1.05
CA ILE A 66 1.07 -7.58 1.48
C ILE A 66 0.94 -6.27 0.73
N LEU A 67 2.04 -5.53 0.53
CA LEU A 67 2.05 -4.30 -0.26
C LEU A 67 1.67 -4.57 -1.73
N ILE A 68 2.23 -5.61 -2.34
CA ILE A 68 1.92 -6.02 -3.71
C ILE A 68 0.46 -6.46 -3.82
N GLU A 69 -0.02 -7.30 -2.91
CA GLU A 69 -1.40 -7.77 -2.92
C GLU A 69 -2.39 -6.61 -2.75
N PHE A 70 -2.13 -5.70 -1.82
CA PHE A 70 -2.94 -4.50 -1.62
C PHE A 70 -2.99 -3.63 -2.89
N ALA A 71 -1.83 -3.34 -3.50
CA ALA A 71 -1.76 -2.56 -4.73
C ALA A 71 -2.54 -3.22 -5.88
N CYS A 72 -2.43 -4.54 -6.03
CA CYS A 72 -3.19 -5.31 -7.01
C CYS A 72 -4.70 -5.22 -6.77
N ARG A 73 -5.17 -5.41 -5.52
CA ARG A 73 -6.61 -5.29 -5.19
C ARG A 73 -7.15 -3.90 -5.53
N CYS A 74 -6.41 -2.84 -5.19
CA CYS A 74 -6.78 -1.46 -5.53
C CYS A 74 -6.86 -1.26 -7.05
N ALA A 75 -5.89 -1.77 -7.81
CA ALA A 75 -5.90 -1.65 -9.27
C ALA A 75 -7.05 -2.45 -9.91
N GLU A 76 -7.32 -3.66 -9.41
CA GLU A 76 -8.44 -4.50 -9.88
C GLU A 76 -9.80 -3.88 -9.61
N HIS A 77 -9.97 -3.21 -8.46
CA HIS A 77 -11.23 -2.56 -8.08
C HIS A 77 -11.72 -1.57 -9.13
N VAL A 78 -10.79 -0.84 -9.75
CA VAL A 78 -11.09 0.21 -10.74
C VAL A 78 -10.74 -0.18 -12.18
N LEU A 79 -10.21 -1.39 -12.41
CA LEU A 79 -9.73 -1.83 -13.73
C LEU A 79 -10.83 -1.76 -14.79
N HIS A 80 -12.05 -2.12 -14.43
CA HIS A 80 -13.21 -2.10 -15.33
C HIS A 80 -13.46 -0.72 -15.95
N ILE A 81 -13.23 0.38 -15.21
CA ILE A 81 -13.37 1.76 -15.71
C ILE A 81 -12.46 1.99 -16.93
N PHE A 82 -11.25 1.46 -16.88
CA PHE A 82 -10.31 1.56 -17.99
C PHE A 82 -10.71 0.64 -19.14
N GLU A 83 -11.04 -0.61 -18.85
CA GLU A 83 -11.34 -1.61 -19.88
C GLU A 83 -12.66 -1.36 -20.62
N ASP A 84 -13.66 -0.76 -19.96
CA ASP A 84 -14.92 -0.36 -20.62
C ASP A 84 -14.67 0.71 -21.70
N LYS A 85 -13.68 1.59 -21.47
CA LYS A 85 -13.30 2.66 -22.41
C LYS A 85 -12.26 2.21 -23.44
N TYR A 86 -11.37 1.29 -23.05
CA TYR A 86 -10.27 0.79 -23.86
C TYR A 86 -10.22 -0.75 -23.83
N PRO A 87 -11.22 -1.44 -24.42
CA PRO A 87 -11.37 -2.90 -24.27
C PRO A 87 -10.20 -3.70 -24.82
N ASP A 88 -9.50 -3.16 -25.83
CA ASP A 88 -8.36 -3.83 -26.46
C ASP A 88 -7.01 -3.52 -25.79
N ASP A 89 -6.94 -2.53 -24.89
CA ASP A 89 -5.70 -2.17 -24.20
C ASP A 89 -5.55 -2.96 -22.90
N LYS A 90 -4.76 -4.03 -22.96
CA LYS A 90 -4.55 -4.95 -21.84
C LYS A 90 -3.39 -4.56 -20.91
N ARG A 91 -2.71 -3.43 -21.15
CA ARG A 91 -1.51 -3.06 -20.38
C ARG A 91 -1.77 -2.97 -18.87
N PRO A 92 -2.86 -2.37 -18.37
CA PRO A 92 -3.14 -2.35 -16.93
C PRO A 92 -3.35 -3.74 -16.33
N ARG A 93 -4.12 -4.61 -17.02
CA ARG A 93 -4.35 -6.00 -16.60
C ARG A 93 -3.05 -6.79 -16.54
N GLN A 94 -2.23 -6.69 -17.57
CA GLN A 94 -0.92 -7.37 -17.63
C GLN A 94 0.02 -6.90 -16.52
N ALA A 95 -0.02 -5.61 -16.14
CA ALA A 95 0.78 -5.11 -15.03
C ALA A 95 0.33 -5.69 -13.69
N ILE A 96 -0.98 -5.85 -13.46
CA ILE A 96 -1.51 -6.51 -12.26
C ILE A 96 -1.09 -7.98 -12.21
N GLU A 97 -1.24 -8.71 -13.32
CA GLU A 97 -0.84 -10.12 -13.41
C GLU A 97 0.66 -10.31 -13.15
N ALA A 98 1.50 -9.45 -13.73
CA ALA A 98 2.95 -9.49 -13.50
C ALA A 98 3.31 -9.15 -12.04
N ALA A 99 2.64 -8.19 -11.42
CA ALA A 99 2.85 -7.86 -10.01
C ALA A 99 2.46 -9.03 -9.09
N LYS A 100 1.33 -9.71 -9.35
CA LYS A 100 0.94 -10.92 -8.60
C LYS A 100 1.97 -12.04 -8.72
N LEU A 101 2.60 -12.21 -9.89
CA LEU A 101 3.66 -13.19 -10.09
C LEU A 101 4.87 -12.93 -9.17
N CYS A 102 5.21 -11.67 -8.89
CA CYS A 102 6.30 -11.30 -7.99
C CYS A 102 6.07 -11.77 -6.54
N ILE A 103 4.86 -12.14 -6.13
CA ILE A 103 4.59 -12.75 -4.83
C ILE A 103 5.16 -14.18 -4.79
N THR A 104 4.97 -14.95 -5.86
CA THR A 104 5.40 -16.36 -5.95
C THR A 104 6.80 -16.55 -6.54
N ASP A 105 7.22 -15.63 -7.43
CA ASP A 105 8.51 -15.66 -8.11
C ASP A 105 9.32 -14.41 -7.72
N LYS A 106 10.33 -14.62 -6.88
CA LYS A 106 11.24 -13.56 -6.39
C LYS A 106 12.44 -13.31 -7.30
N SER A 107 12.47 -13.90 -8.49
CA SER A 107 13.59 -13.74 -9.42
C SER A 107 13.69 -12.31 -9.96
N THR A 108 14.92 -11.86 -10.19
CA THR A 108 15.20 -10.54 -10.81
C THR A 108 14.50 -10.39 -12.15
N THR A 109 14.33 -11.49 -12.90
CA THR A 109 13.63 -11.51 -14.18
C THR A 109 12.14 -11.20 -14.02
N ALA A 110 11.46 -11.82 -13.05
CA ALA A 110 10.05 -11.53 -12.76
C ALA A 110 9.86 -10.06 -12.35
N TRP A 111 10.72 -9.55 -11.47
CA TRP A 111 10.71 -8.15 -11.06
C TRP A 111 10.95 -7.17 -12.22
N ALA A 112 11.89 -7.47 -13.13
CA ALA A 112 12.14 -6.64 -14.31
C ALA A 112 10.95 -6.63 -15.29
N ALA A 113 10.31 -7.79 -15.47
CA ALA A 113 9.10 -7.91 -16.29
C ALA A 113 7.94 -7.11 -15.69
N ALA A 114 7.72 -7.22 -14.37
CA ALA A 114 6.71 -6.44 -13.65
C ALA A 114 6.97 -4.93 -13.76
N GLY A 115 8.23 -4.49 -13.62
CA GLY A 115 8.60 -3.08 -13.80
C GLY A 115 8.30 -2.55 -15.21
N THR A 116 8.58 -3.36 -16.24
CA THR A 116 8.27 -3.02 -17.64
C THR A 116 6.76 -2.90 -17.86
N ALA A 117 5.98 -3.86 -17.35
CA ALA A 117 4.53 -3.85 -17.46
C ALA A 117 3.91 -2.65 -16.71
N ALA A 118 4.42 -2.35 -15.50
CA ALA A 118 3.99 -1.18 -14.73
C ALA A 118 4.25 0.14 -15.47
N TRP A 119 5.40 0.27 -16.16
CA TRP A 119 5.70 1.46 -16.95
C TRP A 119 4.75 1.60 -18.16
N ALA A 120 4.45 0.49 -18.84
CA ALA A 120 3.50 0.47 -19.94
C ALA A 120 2.07 0.84 -19.49
N ALA A 121 1.62 0.28 -18.36
CA ALA A 121 0.33 0.60 -17.75
C ALA A 121 0.24 2.07 -17.30
N ARG A 122 1.32 2.62 -16.73
CA ARG A 122 1.39 4.05 -16.37
C ARG A 122 1.17 4.92 -17.60
N THR A 123 1.84 4.63 -18.71
CA THR A 123 1.64 5.36 -19.97
C THR A 123 0.19 5.30 -20.45
N ALA A 124 -0.47 4.13 -20.33
CA ALA A 124 -1.88 3.96 -20.65
C ALA A 124 -2.79 4.82 -19.75
N ALA A 125 -2.57 4.79 -18.43
CA ALA A 125 -3.33 5.56 -17.46
C ALA A 125 -3.19 7.08 -17.67
N TRP A 126 -1.98 7.56 -17.98
CA TRP A 126 -1.75 8.97 -18.31
C TRP A 126 -2.49 9.42 -19.57
N ALA A 127 -2.54 8.57 -20.59
CA ALA A 127 -3.32 8.84 -21.81
C ALA A 127 -4.84 8.82 -21.54
N ALA A 128 -5.27 8.00 -20.59
CA ALA A 128 -6.68 7.85 -20.21
C ALA A 128 -7.18 8.87 -19.17
N ARG A 129 -6.33 9.77 -18.66
CA ARG A 129 -6.68 10.64 -17.52
C ARG A 129 -7.96 11.43 -17.83
N THR A 130 -8.99 11.19 -17.03
CA THR A 130 -10.20 12.03 -16.97
C THR A 130 -10.26 12.62 -15.57
N ALA A 131 -10.91 13.78 -15.41
CA ALA A 131 -10.97 14.48 -14.13
C ALA A 131 -11.71 13.62 -13.10
N ALA A 132 -10.98 13.12 -12.10
CA ALA A 132 -11.57 12.39 -10.99
C ALA A 132 -12.35 13.35 -10.08
N GLY A 133 -13.67 13.18 -10.03
CA GLY A 133 -14.57 13.91 -9.15
C GLY A 133 -14.73 13.28 -7.77
N ALA A 134 -15.60 13.88 -6.96
CA ALA A 134 -15.82 13.63 -5.54
C ALA A 134 -16.35 12.21 -5.22
N ALA A 135 -15.45 11.26 -4.96
CA ALA A 135 -15.77 9.98 -4.32
C ALA A 135 -14.68 9.52 -3.31
N TRP A 136 -13.82 10.44 -2.87
CA TRP A 136 -12.60 10.10 -2.12
C TRP A 136 -12.87 9.41 -0.76
N ALA A 137 -13.96 9.76 -0.08
CA ALA A 137 -14.29 9.18 1.22
C ALA A 137 -14.69 7.70 1.12
N ALA A 138 -15.54 7.33 0.15
CA ALA A 138 -15.95 5.95 -0.05
C ALA A 138 -14.77 5.06 -0.48
N GLU A 139 -13.91 5.60 -1.35
CA GLU A 139 -12.69 4.90 -1.76
C GLU A 139 -11.72 4.71 -0.59
N THR A 140 -11.52 5.74 0.24
CA THR A 140 -10.65 5.66 1.42
C THR A 140 -11.14 4.61 2.41
N GLU A 141 -12.46 4.51 2.61
CA GLU A 141 -13.06 3.50 3.48
C GLU A 141 -12.84 2.08 2.92
N TRP A 142 -13.13 1.87 1.63
CA TRP A 142 -12.92 0.57 0.98
C TRP A 142 -11.45 0.12 1.04
N GLN A 143 -10.52 1.04 0.76
CA GLN A 143 -9.09 0.77 0.86
C GLN A 143 -8.65 0.48 2.31
N SER A 144 -9.22 1.17 3.30
CA SER A 144 -8.91 0.93 4.72
C SER A 144 -9.36 -0.46 5.16
N GLN A 145 -10.56 -0.88 4.77
CA GLN A 145 -11.06 -2.24 5.06
C GLN A 145 -10.20 -3.30 4.36
N THR A 146 -9.89 -3.09 3.08
CA THR A 146 -9.03 -4.00 2.31
C THR A 146 -7.65 -4.15 2.94
N LEU A 147 -7.04 -3.05 3.39
CA LEU A 147 -5.74 -3.10 4.07
C LEU A 147 -5.86 -3.82 5.42
N LEU A 148 -6.91 -3.54 6.19
CA LEU A 148 -7.15 -4.17 7.49
C LEU A 148 -7.27 -5.70 7.38
N GLU A 149 -7.98 -6.19 6.36
CA GLU A 149 -8.07 -7.63 6.06
C GLU A 149 -6.69 -8.25 5.83
N LEU A 150 -5.83 -7.58 5.06
CA LEU A 150 -4.50 -8.09 4.70
C LEU A 150 -3.52 -8.09 5.88
N ILE A 151 -3.57 -7.07 6.75
CA ILE A 151 -2.66 -6.96 7.90
C ILE A 151 -3.14 -7.74 9.13
N GLY A 152 -4.46 -7.89 9.28
CA GLY A 152 -5.09 -8.62 10.38
C GLY A 152 -5.29 -10.11 10.10
N GLY A 153 -5.30 -10.52 8.82
CA GLY A 153 -5.56 -11.88 8.36
C GLY A 153 -4.32 -12.65 7.91
N LYS A 154 -3.32 -12.83 8.79
CA LYS A 154 -2.36 -13.96 8.78
C LYS A 154 -1.90 -14.26 10.20
#